data_AF-A0A955I6X7-F1
#
_entry.id   AF-A0A955I6X7-F1
#
_cell.length_a   1.000
_cell.length_b   1.000
_cell.length_c   1.000
_cell.angle_alpha   90.00
_cell.angle_beta   90.00
_cell.angle_gamma   90.00
#
_symmetry.space_group_name_H-M   'P 1'
#
loop_
_entity.id
_entity.type
_entity.pdbx_description
1 polymer ?
#
loop_
_entity_poly.entity_id
_entity_poly.type
_entity_poly.pdbx_seq_one_letter_code
_entity_poly.pdbx_strand_id
1 'polypeptide(L)'
;MRKYSALVFVFLIALLLVGCMPTQSTDDTQTQQQGGGGAVEDVNSCVANCSVVGGGLAATCNQGCWIQEAERAGDPQLCISNLDEEVLQMGCVANVAEAEGDPEMCSILGDSADLCYSAYAADQGDITVCDKIQDSMYRAVCQATFE
;
A
#
# COMPACT_ATOMS: atom_id res chain seq x y z
N MET A 1 -9.43 31.50 40.88
CA MET A 1 -9.04 30.19 40.28
C MET A 1 -9.20 29.04 41.29
N ARG A 2 -10.41 28.73 41.75
CA ARG A 2 -10.63 27.62 42.72
C ARG A 2 -11.88 26.74 42.46
N LYS A 3 -12.63 26.99 41.37
CA LYS A 3 -13.88 26.26 41.08
C LYS A 3 -13.75 25.09 40.09
N TYR A 4 -12.61 24.99 39.37
CA TYR A 4 -12.40 23.94 38.37
C TYR A 4 -11.83 22.62 38.97
N SER A 5 -11.34 22.65 40.21
CA SER A 5 -10.67 21.49 40.81
C SER A 5 -11.62 20.34 41.19
N ALA A 6 -12.89 20.64 41.47
CA ALA A 6 -13.87 19.62 41.83
C ALA A 6 -14.45 18.90 40.60
N LEU A 7 -14.55 19.58 39.46
CA LEU A 7 -15.12 19.01 38.23
C LEU A 7 -14.16 18.00 37.57
N VAL A 8 -12.85 18.23 37.65
CA VAL A 8 -11.83 17.30 37.10
C VAL A 8 -11.82 15.97 37.86
N PHE A 9 -12.03 15.98 39.18
CA PHE A 9 -12.05 14.77 39.99
C PHE A 9 -13.29 13.89 39.71
N VAL A 10 -14.45 14.49 39.45
CA VAL A 10 -15.68 13.73 39.11
C VAL A 10 -15.55 13.07 37.73
N PHE A 11 -14.91 13.73 36.77
CA PHE A 11 -14.68 13.16 35.44
C PHE A 11 -13.68 11.99 35.46
N LEU A 12 -12.62 12.07 36.27
CA LEU A 12 -11.64 10.99 36.42
C LEU A 12 -12.22 9.73 37.08
N ILE A 13 -13.16 9.89 38.01
CA ILE A 13 -13.83 8.74 38.66
C ILE A 13 -14.82 8.06 37.71
N ALA A 14 -15.49 8.81 36.84
CA ALA A 14 -16.40 8.25 35.84
C ALA A 14 -15.69 7.41 34.78
N LEU A 15 -14.44 7.76 34.41
CA LEU A 15 -13.64 7.01 33.45
C LEU A 15 -13.10 5.68 33.98
N LEU A 16 -13.02 5.49 35.31
CA LEU A 16 -12.54 4.24 35.92
C LEU A 16 -13.64 3.18 36.08
N LEU A 17 -14.92 3.51 35.89
CA LEU A 17 -16.06 2.61 36.11
C LEU A 17 -16.67 2.02 34.82
N VAL A 18 -16.19 2.43 33.64
CA VAL A 18 -16.52 1.82 32.34
C VAL A 18 -15.28 1.01 31.93
N GLY A 19 -15.01 -0.16 32.49
CA GLY A 19 -15.85 -1.33 32.34
C GLY A 19 -15.22 -2.22 31.26
N CYS A 20 -14.23 -3.03 31.66
CA CYS A 20 -13.69 -4.12 30.85
C CYS A 20 -14.81 -5.10 30.48
N MET A 21 -15.17 -5.17 29.20
CA MET A 21 -15.91 -6.30 28.66
C MET A 21 -14.94 -7.35 28.12
N PRO A 22 -15.10 -8.63 28.44
CA PRO A 22 -14.34 -9.71 27.84
C PRO A 22 -14.79 -9.92 26.38
N THR A 23 -13.85 -9.83 25.46
CA THR A 23 -14.02 -10.24 24.06
C THR A 23 -14.21 -11.74 23.99
N GLN A 24 -15.38 -12.18 23.53
CA GLN A 24 -15.61 -13.58 23.17
C GLN A 24 -15.01 -13.82 21.79
N SER A 25 -14.05 -14.73 21.73
CA SER A 25 -13.49 -15.30 20.51
C SER A 25 -14.47 -16.34 19.95
N THR A 26 -15.19 -15.99 18.90
CA THR A 26 -15.88 -16.95 18.03
C THR A 26 -14.99 -17.22 16.82
N ASP A 27 -14.39 -18.41 16.82
CA ASP A 27 -14.02 -19.15 15.62
C ASP A 27 -15.26 -19.27 14.74
N ASP A 28 -15.25 -18.64 13.56
CA ASP A 28 -16.08 -19.04 12.42
C ASP A 28 -15.40 -18.57 11.14
N THR A 29 -14.91 -19.55 10.39
CA THR A 29 -14.50 -19.45 8.99
C THR A 29 -15.68 -18.93 8.17
N GLN A 30 -15.71 -17.63 7.90
CA GLN A 30 -16.53 -17.04 6.85
C GLN A 30 -15.67 -16.19 5.92
N THR A 31 -15.60 -16.68 4.69
CA THR A 31 -15.16 -16.01 3.48
C THR A 31 -15.74 -14.60 3.40
N GLN A 32 -14.91 -13.59 3.61
CA GLN A 32 -15.19 -12.21 3.23
C GLN A 32 -14.06 -11.71 2.34
N GLN A 33 -14.41 -11.45 1.08
CA GLN A 33 -13.80 -10.38 0.30
C GLN A 33 -14.07 -9.06 1.04
N GLN A 34 -13.08 -8.53 1.75
CA GLN A 34 -12.84 -7.10 1.98
C GLN A 34 -11.56 -6.96 2.81
N GLY A 35 -10.76 -5.94 2.47
CA GLY A 35 -9.36 -5.82 2.84
C GLY A 35 -9.02 -5.93 4.33
N GLY A 36 -7.80 -6.42 4.59
CA GLY A 36 -7.18 -6.38 5.90
C GLY A 36 -6.48 -7.68 6.27
N GLY A 37 -5.17 -7.76 6.00
CA GLY A 37 -4.20 -8.51 6.82
C GLY A 37 -4.58 -9.93 7.26
N GLY A 38 -5.16 -10.74 6.37
CA GLY A 38 -5.36 -12.18 6.58
C GLY A 38 -4.06 -12.94 6.34
N ALA A 39 -3.87 -14.05 7.06
CA ALA A 39 -2.69 -14.91 7.02
C ALA A 39 -2.12 -15.05 5.61
N VAL A 40 -0.81 -14.77 5.50
CA VAL A 40 -0.05 -14.76 4.26
C VAL A 40 -0.33 -16.01 3.43
N GLU A 41 -1.20 -15.90 2.43
CA GLU A 41 -1.30 -16.90 1.39
C GLU A 41 -0.04 -16.79 0.53
N ASP A 42 0.69 -17.89 0.37
CA ASP A 42 1.81 -17.97 -0.57
C ASP A 42 1.33 -17.57 -1.97
N VAL A 43 2.13 -16.84 -2.73
CA VAL A 43 1.76 -16.32 -4.06
C VAL A 43 1.26 -17.43 -5.00
N ASN A 44 1.79 -18.64 -4.87
CA ASN A 44 1.34 -19.80 -5.63
C ASN A 44 -0.12 -20.19 -5.33
N SER A 45 -0.56 -20.03 -4.07
CA SER A 45 -1.95 -20.27 -3.66
C SER A 45 -2.87 -19.22 -4.28
N CYS A 46 -2.48 -17.94 -4.23
CA CYS A 46 -3.23 -16.85 -4.86
C CYS A 46 -3.39 -17.09 -6.37
N VAL A 47 -2.29 -17.39 -7.07
CA VAL A 47 -2.29 -17.66 -8.52
C VAL A 47 -3.11 -18.91 -8.86
N ALA A 48 -3.03 -19.98 -8.05
CA ALA A 48 -3.84 -21.18 -8.26
C ALA A 48 -5.35 -20.88 -8.19
N ASN A 49 -5.76 -20.03 -7.23
CA ASN A 49 -7.14 -19.62 -7.05
C ASN A 49 -7.67 -18.75 -8.21
N CYS A 50 -6.80 -18.06 -8.96
CA CYS A 50 -7.20 -17.29 -10.14
C CYS A 50 -7.81 -18.15 -11.27
N SER A 51 -7.53 -19.45 -11.28
CA SER A 51 -8.12 -20.38 -12.26
C SER A 51 -9.63 -20.56 -12.09
N VAL A 52 -10.16 -20.25 -10.91
CA VAL A 52 -11.59 -20.43 -10.58
C VAL A 52 -12.46 -19.30 -11.14
N VAL A 53 -11.89 -18.11 -11.36
CA VAL A 53 -12.65 -16.90 -11.73
C VAL A 53 -13.07 -16.87 -13.20
N GLY A 54 -12.37 -17.62 -14.07
CA GLY A 54 -12.70 -17.80 -15.49
C GLY A 54 -12.58 -16.53 -16.35
N GLY A 55 -12.33 -16.72 -17.65
CA GLY A 55 -12.30 -15.63 -18.63
C GLY A 55 -11.18 -14.60 -18.42
N GLY A 56 -11.39 -13.36 -18.88
CA GLY A 56 -10.40 -12.28 -18.81
C GLY A 56 -10.05 -11.83 -17.39
N LEU A 57 -10.86 -12.20 -16.39
CA LEU A 57 -10.63 -11.87 -14.97
C LEU A 57 -9.47 -12.68 -14.37
N ALA A 58 -9.13 -13.83 -14.94
CA ALA A 58 -8.02 -14.66 -14.46
C ALA A 58 -6.67 -13.96 -14.60
N ALA A 59 -6.48 -13.18 -15.67
CA ALA A 59 -5.25 -12.42 -15.89
C ALA A 59 -5.09 -11.30 -14.85
N THR A 60 -6.14 -10.51 -14.64
CA THR A 60 -6.14 -9.43 -13.62
C THR A 60 -5.96 -9.98 -12.21
N CYS A 61 -6.55 -11.14 -11.90
CA CYS A 61 -6.31 -11.82 -10.63
C CYS A 61 -4.83 -12.17 -10.42
N ASN A 62 -4.19 -12.77 -11.43
CA ASN A 62 -2.79 -13.16 -11.36
C ASN A 62 -1.87 -11.94 -11.15
N GLN A 63 -2.13 -10.85 -11.89
CA GLN A 63 -1.41 -9.58 -11.73
C GLN A 63 -1.50 -9.06 -10.29
N GLY A 64 -2.69 -9.07 -9.69
CA GLY A 64 -2.88 -8.66 -8.30
C GLY A 64 -2.09 -9.50 -7.29
N CYS A 65 -1.97 -10.81 -7.51
CA CYS A 65 -1.17 -11.69 -6.65
C CYS A 65 0.31 -11.27 -6.65
N TRP A 66 0.88 -10.99 -7.82
CA TRP A 66 2.29 -10.61 -7.92
C TRP A 66 2.57 -9.21 -7.38
N ILE A 67 1.66 -8.26 -7.57
CA ILE A 67 1.78 -6.91 -7.00
C ILE A 67 1.85 -7.01 -5.46
N GLN A 68 0.90 -7.73 -4.86
CA GLN A 68 0.89 -7.91 -3.41
C GLN A 68 2.13 -8.66 -2.91
N GLU A 69 2.60 -9.66 -3.65
CA GLU A 69 3.82 -10.39 -3.29
C GLU A 69 5.05 -9.47 -3.32
N ALA A 70 5.19 -8.67 -4.37
CA ALA A 70 6.29 -7.73 -4.52
C ALA A 70 6.33 -6.72 -3.38
N GLU A 71 5.18 -6.12 -3.04
CA GLU A 71 5.04 -5.19 -1.91
C GLU A 71 5.41 -5.86 -0.59
N ARG A 72 4.89 -7.06 -0.34
CA ARG A 72 5.15 -7.82 0.89
C ARG A 72 6.61 -8.24 1.02
N ALA A 73 7.27 -8.54 -0.10
CA ALA A 73 8.66 -8.96 -0.14
C ALA A 73 9.65 -7.78 -0.15
N GLY A 74 9.19 -6.56 -0.43
CA GLY A 74 10.07 -5.42 -0.70
C GLY A 74 10.94 -5.63 -1.94
N ASP A 75 10.48 -6.42 -2.92
CA ASP A 75 11.27 -6.83 -4.09
C ASP A 75 10.63 -6.37 -5.41
N PRO A 76 11.07 -5.23 -5.98
CA PRO A 76 10.53 -4.73 -7.24
C PRO A 76 10.86 -5.62 -8.45
N GLN A 77 11.83 -6.55 -8.36
CA GLN A 77 12.12 -7.48 -9.45
C GLN A 77 10.96 -8.47 -9.69
N LEU A 78 10.14 -8.73 -8.67
CA LEU A 78 8.95 -9.55 -8.80
C LEU A 78 7.91 -8.90 -9.73
N CYS A 79 7.82 -7.57 -9.72
CA CYS A 79 7.00 -6.82 -10.66
C CYS A 79 7.48 -7.02 -12.11
N ILE A 80 8.78 -6.84 -12.35
CA ILE A 80 9.36 -6.91 -13.70
C ILE A 80 9.30 -8.33 -14.27
N SER A 81 9.48 -9.34 -13.42
CA SER A 81 9.58 -10.73 -13.87
C SER A 81 8.23 -11.40 -14.12
N ASN A 82 7.14 -10.89 -13.52
CA ASN A 82 5.85 -11.58 -13.51
C ASN A 82 4.68 -10.75 -14.08
N LEU A 83 4.90 -9.48 -14.42
CA LEU A 83 3.90 -8.62 -15.07
C LEU A 83 4.35 -8.32 -16.50
N ASP A 84 3.46 -8.52 -17.47
CA ASP A 84 3.78 -8.34 -18.89
C ASP A 84 3.63 -6.89 -19.37
N GLU A 85 2.74 -6.12 -18.72
CA GLU A 85 2.46 -4.74 -19.13
C GLU A 85 3.33 -3.75 -18.36
N GLU A 86 4.07 -2.92 -19.10
CA GLU A 86 4.94 -1.87 -18.54
C GLU A 86 4.21 -0.94 -17.56
N VAL A 87 2.95 -0.61 -17.83
CA VAL A 87 2.12 0.20 -16.93
C VAL A 87 1.87 -0.50 -15.59
N LEU A 88 1.66 -1.83 -15.62
CA LEU A 88 1.50 -2.61 -14.39
C LEU A 88 2.82 -2.77 -13.65
N GLN A 89 3.93 -2.97 -14.37
CA GLN A 89 5.27 -3.00 -13.77
C GLN A 89 5.58 -1.68 -13.05
N MET A 90 5.33 -0.55 -13.71
CA MET A 90 5.53 0.78 -13.15
C MET A 90 4.72 0.99 -11.86
N GLY A 91 3.40 0.70 -11.90
CA GLY A 91 2.54 0.83 -10.72
C GLY A 91 2.97 -0.10 -9.59
N CYS A 92 3.30 -1.35 -9.90
CA CYS A 92 3.80 -2.32 -8.93
C CYS A 92 5.10 -1.84 -8.26
N VAL A 93 6.10 -1.40 -9.04
CA VAL A 93 7.37 -0.90 -8.49
C VAL A 93 7.15 0.36 -7.65
N ALA A 94 6.25 1.26 -8.06
CA ALA A 94 5.91 2.44 -7.27
C ALA A 94 5.32 2.07 -5.90
N ASN A 95 4.41 1.09 -5.84
CA ASN A 95 3.86 0.60 -4.57
C ASN A 95 4.94 -0.04 -3.68
N VAL A 96 5.87 -0.82 -4.25
CA VAL A 96 6.99 -1.39 -3.50
C VAL A 96 7.89 -0.30 -2.94
N ALA A 97 8.25 0.68 -3.78
CA ALA A 97 9.05 1.83 -3.37
C ALA A 97 8.37 2.58 -2.22
N GLU A 98 7.05 2.82 -2.33
CA GLU A 98 6.23 3.45 -1.29
C GLU A 98 6.24 2.68 0.02
N ALA A 99 5.96 1.37 -0.03
CA ALA A 99 5.92 0.50 1.14
C ALA A 99 7.27 0.46 1.89
N GLU A 100 8.38 0.50 1.13
CA GLU A 100 9.74 0.48 1.66
C GLU A 100 10.28 1.89 2.00
N GLY A 101 9.61 2.95 1.55
CA GLY A 101 10.08 4.33 1.66
C GLY A 101 11.38 4.60 0.89
N ASP A 102 11.61 3.90 -0.22
CA ASP A 102 12.83 4.01 -1.03
C ASP A 102 12.51 4.34 -2.50
N PRO A 103 12.56 5.62 -2.90
CA PRO A 103 12.28 6.01 -4.28
C PRO A 103 13.33 5.47 -5.27
N GLU A 104 14.56 5.13 -4.83
CA GLU A 104 15.60 4.62 -5.74
C GLU A 104 15.21 3.30 -6.42
N MET A 105 14.25 2.57 -5.85
CA MET A 105 13.67 1.38 -6.47
C MET A 105 13.07 1.66 -7.85
N CYS A 106 12.56 2.88 -8.11
CA CYS A 106 12.05 3.28 -9.41
C CYS A 106 13.10 3.22 -10.53
N SER A 107 14.39 3.30 -10.20
CA SER A 107 15.47 3.27 -11.20
C SER A 107 15.54 1.99 -12.04
N ILE A 108 14.97 0.88 -11.53
CA ILE A 108 14.89 -0.40 -12.25
C ILE A 108 14.09 -0.33 -13.56
N LEU A 109 13.15 0.62 -13.66
CA LEU A 109 12.23 0.75 -14.79
C LEU A 109 12.87 1.40 -16.03
N GLY A 110 14.11 1.90 -15.94
CA GLY A 110 14.78 2.54 -17.07
C GLY A 110 14.02 3.78 -17.53
N ASP A 111 13.55 3.79 -18.79
CA ASP A 111 12.89 4.94 -19.41
C ASP A 111 11.55 5.31 -18.71
N SER A 112 10.92 4.37 -18.00
CA SER A 112 9.66 4.59 -17.28
C SER A 112 9.86 5.03 -15.82
N ALA A 113 11.11 5.19 -15.37
CA ALA A 113 11.44 5.56 -13.99
C ALA A 113 10.85 6.92 -13.60
N ASP A 114 10.78 7.87 -14.54
CA ASP A 114 10.26 9.22 -14.32
C ASP A 114 8.81 9.22 -13.82
N LEU A 115 7.97 8.34 -14.37
CA LEU A 115 6.57 8.21 -13.95
C LEU A 115 6.46 7.55 -12.56
N CYS A 116 7.32 6.58 -12.26
CA CYS A 116 7.38 5.97 -10.93
C CYS A 116 7.80 6.99 -9.87
N TYR A 117 8.85 7.77 -10.12
CA TYR A 117 9.26 8.86 -9.21
C TYR A 117 8.14 9.88 -9.01
N SER A 118 7.43 10.25 -10.08
CA SER A 118 6.31 11.18 -9.98
C SER A 118 5.17 10.62 -9.12
N ALA A 119 4.83 9.33 -9.28
CA ALA A 119 3.80 8.67 -8.48
C ALA A 119 4.21 8.59 -7.00
N TYR A 120 5.44 8.11 -6.73
CA TYR A 120 6.00 8.06 -5.37
C TYR A 120 5.97 9.44 -4.69
N ALA A 121 6.42 10.49 -5.39
CA ALA A 121 6.45 11.85 -4.85
C ALA A 121 5.04 12.30 -4.42
N ALA A 122 4.04 12.08 -5.28
CA ALA A 122 2.66 12.47 -5.03
C ALA A 122 2.07 11.73 -3.82
N ASP A 123 2.29 10.42 -3.72
CA ASP A 123 1.73 9.60 -2.64
C ASP A 123 2.43 9.85 -1.29
N GLN A 124 3.76 10.02 -1.30
CA GLN A 124 4.54 10.28 -0.08
C GLN A 124 4.57 11.75 0.34
N GLY A 125 4.13 12.67 -0.52
CA GLY A 125 4.22 14.09 -0.25
C GLY A 125 5.65 14.65 -0.34
N ASP A 126 6.58 13.95 -1.00
CA ASP A 126 8.00 14.31 -1.04
C ASP A 126 8.39 14.94 -2.39
N ILE A 127 8.32 16.27 -2.44
CA ILE A 127 8.70 17.06 -3.62
C ILE A 127 10.17 16.87 -4.03
N THR A 128 11.06 16.46 -3.11
CA THR A 128 12.48 16.30 -3.44
C THR A 128 12.74 15.13 -4.37
N VAL A 129 11.79 14.18 -4.45
CA VAL A 129 11.84 13.05 -5.39
C VAL A 129 11.66 13.53 -6.83
N CYS A 130 10.94 14.64 -7.06
CA CYS A 130 10.79 15.21 -8.41
C CYS A 130 12.14 15.61 -9.05
N ASP A 131 13.19 15.87 -8.25
CA ASP A 131 14.52 16.21 -8.77
C ASP A 131 15.22 15.01 -9.43
N LYS A 132 14.77 13.78 -9.14
CA LYS A 132 15.27 12.54 -9.75
C LYS A 132 14.73 12.32 -11.17
N ILE A 133 13.64 12.99 -11.53
CA ILE A 133 13.00 12.88 -12.85
C ILE A 133 13.91 13.50 -13.91
N GLN A 134 14.21 12.74 -14.95
CA GLN A 134 15.13 13.16 -16.01
C GLN A 134 14.43 14.07 -17.02
N ASP A 135 13.22 13.69 -17.47
CA ASP A 135 12.43 14.48 -18.38
C ASP A 135 11.99 15.80 -17.73
N SER A 136 12.33 16.92 -18.37
CA SER A 136 12.05 18.24 -17.83
C SER A 136 10.56 18.55 -17.73
N MET A 137 9.74 18.00 -18.62
CA MET A 137 8.29 18.20 -18.60
C MET A 137 7.68 17.42 -17.44
N TYR A 138 8.04 16.15 -17.26
CA TYR A 138 7.56 15.36 -16.12
C TYR A 138 8.01 15.92 -14.78
N ARG A 139 9.24 16.42 -14.67
CA ARG A 139 9.72 17.08 -13.45
C ARG A 139 8.90 18.33 -13.11
N ALA A 140 8.63 19.17 -14.11
CA ALA A 140 7.81 20.37 -13.91
C ALA A 140 6.37 20.01 -13.47
N VAL A 141 5.77 18.99 -14.09
CA VAL A 141 4.43 18.49 -13.71
C VAL A 141 4.44 17.94 -12.27
N CYS A 142 5.46 17.15 -11.90
CA CYS A 142 5.63 16.64 -10.55
C CYS A 142 5.69 17.79 -9.53
N GLN A 143 6.55 18.78 -9.74
CA GLN A 143 6.72 19.92 -8.84
C GLN A 143 5.43 20.76 -8.72
N ALA A 144 4.69 20.95 -9.81
CA ALA A 144 3.42 21.69 -9.81
C ALA A 144 2.30 21.00 -9.00
N THR A 145 2.45 19.73 -8.65
CA THR A 145 1.47 18.99 -7.82
C THR A 145 1.50 19.46 -6.35
N PHE A 146 2.55 20.19 -5.94
CA PHE A 146 2.79 20.62 -4.55
C PHE A 146 2.62 22.13 -4.30
N GLU A 147 2.22 22.90 -5.31
CA GLU A 147 1.97 24.35 -5.20
C GLU A 147 0.57 24.68 -4.66
#